data_AF-A0A520AI72-F1
#
_entry.id   AF-A0A520AI72-F1
#
_cell.length_a   1.000
_cell.length_b   1.000
_cell.length_c   1.000
_cell.angle_alpha   90.00
_cell.angle_beta   90.00
_cell.angle_gamma   90.00
#
_symmetry.space_group_name_H-M   'P 1'
#
loop_
_entity.id
_entity.type
_entity.pdbx_description
1 polymer ?
#
loop_
_entity_poly.entity_id
_entity_poly.type
_entity_poly.pdbx_seq_one_letter_code
_entity_poly.pdbx_strand_id
1 'polypeptide(L)'
;MEKKSISNTNGLDTLKVYKTAPGEELLYQEPGVFATFTDSKRRGAGVISFQLDVNDGLRIYNEDGTLFGQIVLNEDLSYYTMDMPEKTVARKLIPEYDVAAFDFDAEAVKSSDKYLRIHVNGAWRKVEKAGIKYIFRTWEEYLRDEKDNTEVRENQ
;
A
#
# COMPACT_ATOMS: atom_id res chain seq x y z
N MET A 1 -8.31 -41.23 40.84
CA MET A 1 -9.64 -41.04 40.23
C MET A 1 -9.85 -39.54 40.13
N GLU A 2 -10.14 -38.91 39.01
CA GLU A 2 -10.39 -39.35 37.64
C GLU A 2 -10.30 -38.09 36.77
N LYS A 3 -9.80 -38.25 35.54
CA LYS A 3 -9.71 -37.19 34.54
C LYS A 3 -11.12 -36.74 34.13
N LYS A 4 -11.32 -35.45 33.90
CA LYS A 4 -12.15 -34.98 32.77
C LYS A 4 -11.48 -33.82 32.06
N SER A 5 -10.75 -34.17 31.01
CA SER A 5 -10.56 -33.30 29.85
C SER A 5 -11.93 -33.08 29.20
N ILE A 6 -12.26 -31.83 28.91
CA ILE A 6 -13.19 -31.50 27.82
C ILE A 6 -12.51 -30.39 27.02
N SER A 7 -11.90 -30.80 25.93
CA SER A 7 -11.51 -29.96 24.80
C SER A 7 -12.78 -29.51 24.08
N ASN A 8 -12.92 -28.21 23.81
CA ASN A 8 -13.74 -27.72 22.71
C ASN A 8 -12.96 -26.61 21.99
N THR A 9 -12.23 -27.01 20.96
CA THR A 9 -11.75 -26.16 19.87
C THR A 9 -12.92 -25.76 19.00
N ASN A 10 -13.23 -24.47 18.96
CA ASN A 10 -13.82 -23.81 17.79
C ASN A 10 -12.96 -22.56 17.54
N GLY A 11 -12.01 -22.70 16.62
CA GLY A 11 -11.19 -21.60 16.11
C GLY A 11 -12.07 -20.65 15.32
N LEU A 12 -12.61 -19.64 15.99
CA LEU A 12 -13.01 -18.40 15.35
C LEU A 12 -11.74 -17.55 15.33
N ASP A 13 -11.04 -17.62 14.21
CA ASP A 13 -9.95 -16.71 13.89
C ASP A 13 -10.50 -15.29 13.99
N THR A 14 -10.11 -14.57 15.04
CA THR A 14 -10.65 -13.25 15.34
C THR A 14 -10.14 -12.31 14.27
N LEU A 15 -11.00 -11.96 13.31
CA LEU A 15 -10.77 -10.82 12.41
C LEU A 15 -10.39 -9.62 13.29
N LYS A 16 -9.11 -9.22 13.25
CA LYS A 16 -8.68 -7.96 13.86
C LYS A 16 -9.47 -6.84 13.18
N VAL A 17 -10.36 -6.21 13.92
CA VAL A 17 -11.11 -5.05 13.44
C VAL A 17 -10.20 -3.84 13.58
N TYR A 18 -9.68 -3.35 12.46
CA TYR A 18 -8.89 -2.13 12.44
C TYR A 18 -9.78 -0.92 12.70
N LYS A 19 -9.39 -0.08 13.67
CA LYS A 19 -10.09 1.18 13.92
C LYS A 19 -9.78 2.17 12.78
N THR A 20 -10.80 2.52 12.02
CA THR A 20 -10.73 3.60 11.02
C THR A 20 -10.81 4.96 11.71
N ALA A 21 -9.99 5.90 11.27
CA ALA A 21 -10.16 7.30 11.63
C ALA A 21 -11.20 7.96 10.70
N PRO A 22 -11.83 9.07 11.11
CA PRO A 22 -12.76 9.80 10.25
C PRO A 22 -12.10 10.18 8.91
N GLY A 23 -12.73 9.78 7.81
CA GLY A 23 -12.24 10.05 6.45
C GLY A 23 -11.21 9.04 5.93
N GLU A 24 -10.92 7.96 6.66
CA GLU A 24 -10.18 6.81 6.15
C GLU A 24 -11.14 5.76 5.56
N GLU A 25 -10.74 5.17 4.44
CA GLU A 25 -11.45 4.09 3.76
C GLU A 25 -10.53 2.88 3.61
N LEU A 26 -11.04 1.68 3.90
CA LEU A 26 -10.30 0.42 3.75
C LEU A 26 -10.15 0.08 2.26
N LEU A 27 -8.92 -0.17 1.81
CA LEU A 27 -8.62 -0.58 0.44
C LEU A 27 -8.34 -2.08 0.31
N TYR A 28 -7.55 -2.61 1.24
CA TYR A 28 -7.12 -4.00 1.25
C TYR A 28 -6.92 -4.48 2.69
N GLN A 29 -7.19 -5.76 2.93
CA GLN A 29 -6.93 -6.40 4.20
C GLN A 29 -6.46 -7.84 3.98
N GLU A 30 -5.31 -8.15 4.55
CA GLU A 30 -4.87 -9.53 4.76
C GLU A 30 -5.10 -9.85 6.26
N PRO A 31 -6.09 -10.70 6.60
CA PRO A 31 -6.43 -10.99 7.98
C PRO A 31 -5.22 -11.47 8.79
N GLY A 32 -4.97 -10.80 9.92
CA GLY A 32 -3.86 -11.14 10.81
C GLY A 32 -2.48 -10.60 10.39
N VAL A 33 -2.34 -10.04 9.18
CA VAL A 33 -1.06 -9.52 8.67
C VAL A 33 -1.06 -7.98 8.64
N PHE A 34 -1.83 -7.37 7.73
CA PHE A 34 -1.92 -5.91 7.64
C PHE A 34 -3.21 -5.47 6.92
N ALA A 35 -3.55 -4.19 7.06
CA ALA A 35 -4.61 -3.54 6.31
C ALA A 35 -4.13 -2.19 5.77
N THR A 36 -4.63 -1.85 4.59
CA THR A 36 -4.32 -0.60 3.91
C THR A 36 -5.56 0.26 3.78
N PHE A 37 -5.35 1.56 3.95
CA PHE A 37 -6.39 2.56 3.93
C PHE A 37 -5.98 3.71 3.03
N THR A 38 -6.97 4.45 2.55
CA THR A 38 -6.78 5.75 1.90
C THR A 38 -7.45 6.85 2.69
N ASP A 39 -7.01 8.08 2.48
CA ASP A 39 -7.66 9.27 3.00
C ASP A 39 -7.89 10.33 1.90
N SER A 40 -8.80 11.25 2.15
CA SER A 40 -9.15 12.32 1.21
C SER A 40 -8.12 13.45 1.15
N LYS A 41 -7.10 13.45 2.02
CA LYS A 41 -6.12 14.53 2.08
C LYS A 41 -5.09 14.32 0.97
N ARG A 42 -4.91 15.35 0.15
CA ARG A 42 -3.90 15.38 -0.91
C ARG A 42 -2.63 16.04 -0.39
N ARG A 43 -1.49 15.41 -0.65
CA ARG A 43 -0.18 15.87 -0.17
C ARG A 43 0.85 15.81 -1.29
N GLY A 44 1.88 16.64 -1.19
CA GLY A 44 2.89 16.76 -2.23
C GLY A 44 2.35 17.34 -3.53
N ALA A 45 3.14 17.18 -4.59
CA ALA A 45 2.87 17.74 -5.91
C ALA A 45 1.97 16.84 -6.79
N GLY A 46 1.81 15.57 -6.43
CA GLY A 46 1.03 14.63 -7.22
C GLY A 46 1.07 13.22 -6.64
N VAL A 47 0.88 12.24 -7.52
CA VAL A 47 0.88 10.81 -7.19
C VAL A 47 1.98 10.12 -7.97
N ILE A 48 2.74 9.29 -7.27
CA ILE A 48 3.65 8.34 -7.90
C ILE A 48 3.07 6.94 -7.82
N SER A 49 3.03 6.27 -8.97
CA SER A 49 2.57 4.90 -9.13
C SER A 49 3.77 4.01 -9.39
N PHE A 50 3.97 2.96 -8.57
CA PHE A 50 5.02 1.97 -8.79
C PHE A 50 4.50 0.74 -9.53
N GLN A 51 5.37 0.14 -10.34
CA GLN A 51 5.14 -1.14 -10.98
C GLN A 51 6.27 -2.10 -10.57
N LEU A 52 5.88 -3.32 -10.19
CA LEU A 52 6.81 -4.39 -9.83
C LEU A 52 6.76 -5.46 -10.91
N ASP A 53 7.92 -5.88 -11.40
CA ASP A 53 8.05 -7.12 -12.15
C ASP A 53 8.22 -8.31 -11.18
N VAL A 54 8.12 -9.53 -11.69
CA VAL A 54 8.44 -10.73 -10.92
C VAL A 54 9.87 -10.66 -10.39
N ASN A 55 10.05 -10.97 -9.11
CA ASN A 55 11.29 -10.87 -8.33
C ASN A 55 11.76 -9.44 -8.03
N ASP A 56 10.99 -8.40 -8.37
CA ASP A 56 11.24 -7.03 -7.90
C ASP A 56 10.69 -6.79 -6.50
N GLY A 57 11.18 -5.72 -5.86
CA GLY A 57 10.66 -5.27 -4.59
C GLY A 57 10.65 -3.76 -4.42
N LEU A 58 9.55 -3.24 -3.88
CA LEU A 58 9.42 -1.86 -3.43
C LEU A 58 9.84 -1.77 -1.97
N ARG A 59 10.96 -1.11 -1.69
CA ARG A 59 11.42 -0.80 -0.33
C ARG A 59 11.11 0.64 0.02
N ILE A 60 10.40 0.83 1.13
CA ILE A 60 10.03 2.13 1.67
C ILE A 60 10.84 2.36 2.94
N TYR A 61 11.54 3.49 3.00
CA TYR A 61 12.38 3.87 4.12
C TYR A 61 11.80 5.08 4.86
N ASN A 62 12.01 5.12 6.17
CA ASN A 62 11.85 6.34 6.95
C ASN A 62 12.86 7.41 6.52
N GLU A 63 12.66 8.66 6.95
CA GLU A 63 13.56 9.76 6.59
C GLU A 63 14.99 9.57 7.13
N ASP A 64 15.12 8.89 8.27
CA ASP A 64 16.40 8.49 8.86
C ASP A 64 17.10 7.33 8.12
N GLY A 65 16.43 6.72 7.13
CA GLY A 65 16.97 5.61 6.33
C GLY A 65 16.68 4.21 6.88
N THR A 66 16.01 4.09 8.04
CA THR A 66 15.54 2.79 8.53
C THR A 66 14.41 2.27 7.64
N LEU A 67 14.27 0.94 7.52
CA LEU A 67 13.20 0.33 6.72
C LEU A 67 11.84 0.59 7.39
N PHE A 68 10.89 1.14 6.63
CA PHE A 68 9.50 1.28 7.05
C PHE A 68 8.68 0.07 6.63
N GLY A 69 8.96 -0.50 5.47
CA GLY A 69 8.33 -1.70 4.97
C GLY A 69 8.75 -2.02 3.54
N GLN A 70 8.50 -3.25 3.13
CA GLN A 70 8.86 -3.77 1.82
C GLN A 70 7.72 -4.60 1.24
N ILE A 71 7.56 -4.52 -0.08
CA ILE A 71 6.62 -5.31 -0.87
C ILE A 71 7.43 -6.01 -1.96
N VAL A 72 7.24 -7.31 -2.16
CA VAL A 72 7.93 -8.13 -3.15
C VAL A 72 6.90 -8.86 -3.98
N LEU A 73 7.10 -8.94 -5.29
CA LEU A 73 6.32 -9.81 -6.18
C LEU A 73 7.09 -11.10 -6.43
N ASN A 74 6.53 -12.23 -6.03
CA ASN A 74 7.15 -13.55 -6.18
C ASN A 74 6.88 -14.16 -7.58
N GLU A 75 7.60 -15.24 -7.90
CA GLU A 75 7.42 -15.99 -9.16
C GLU A 75 6.05 -16.64 -9.31
N ASP A 76 5.40 -16.98 -8.19
CA ASP A 76 4.03 -17.50 -8.18
C ASP A 76 2.96 -16.40 -8.29
N LEU A 77 3.39 -15.16 -8.60
CA LEU A 77 2.57 -13.97 -8.74
C LEU A 77 1.91 -13.50 -7.43
N SER A 78 2.28 -14.10 -6.29
CA SER A 78 1.86 -13.59 -4.98
C SER A 78 2.69 -12.37 -4.58
N TYR A 79 2.06 -11.43 -3.90
CA TYR A 79 2.79 -10.39 -3.19
C TYR A 79 3.10 -10.83 -1.77
N TYR A 80 4.31 -10.53 -1.34
CA TYR A 80 4.75 -10.69 0.04
C TYR A 80 5.13 -9.34 0.63
N THR A 81 4.70 -9.07 1.86
CA THR A 81 5.08 -7.86 2.59
C THR A 81 6.00 -8.21 3.77
N MET A 82 7.02 -7.38 3.98
CA MET A 82 7.97 -7.50 5.10
C MET A 82 8.04 -6.16 5.83
N ASP A 83 8.02 -6.21 7.16
CA ASP A 83 8.09 -5.04 8.06
C ASP A 83 6.99 -3.98 7.84
N MET A 84 6.03 -4.23 6.97
CA MET A 84 4.89 -3.34 6.75
C MET A 84 4.07 -3.24 8.04
N PRO A 85 3.75 -2.02 8.51
CA PRO A 85 2.92 -1.87 9.70
C PRO A 85 1.54 -2.50 9.52
N GLU A 86 0.99 -3.07 10.61
CA GLU A 86 -0.35 -3.69 10.61
C GLU A 86 -1.43 -2.75 10.02
N LYS A 87 -1.27 -1.44 10.20
CA LYS A 87 -2.09 -0.41 9.56
C LYS A 87 -1.24 0.53 8.71
N THR A 88 -1.56 0.59 7.42
CA THR A 88 -0.90 1.50 6.46
C THR A 88 -1.92 2.40 5.76
N VAL A 89 -1.66 3.70 5.69
CA VAL A 89 -2.49 4.72 5.05
C VAL A 89 -1.68 5.35 3.92
N ALA A 90 -2.15 5.18 2.69
CA ALA A 90 -1.52 5.64 1.45
C ALA A 90 -2.60 6.00 0.40
N ARG A 91 -2.21 6.54 -0.76
CA ARG A 91 -3.20 6.88 -1.81
C ARG A 91 -3.93 5.63 -2.30
N LYS A 92 -3.17 4.62 -2.74
CA LYS A 92 -3.68 3.30 -3.10
C LYS A 92 -2.61 2.25 -2.86
N LEU A 93 -2.87 1.29 -1.98
CA LEU A 93 -1.92 0.22 -1.68
C LEU A 93 -2.65 -1.12 -1.64
N ILE A 94 -2.61 -1.84 -2.75
CA ILE A 94 -3.31 -3.12 -2.95
C ILE A 94 -2.30 -4.11 -3.53
N PRO A 95 -1.73 -5.01 -2.71
CA PRO A 95 -0.82 -6.05 -3.17
C PRO A 95 -1.60 -7.34 -3.46
N GLU A 96 -2.47 -7.25 -4.46
CA GLU A 96 -3.26 -8.38 -4.98
C GLU A 96 -3.05 -8.44 -6.49
N TYR A 97 -2.57 -9.56 -7.03
CA TYR A 97 -2.04 -9.63 -8.41
C TYR A 97 -2.97 -9.05 -9.47
N ASP A 98 -4.23 -9.46 -9.46
CA ASP A 98 -5.22 -9.08 -10.47
C ASP A 98 -5.58 -7.60 -10.46
N VAL A 99 -5.37 -6.93 -9.32
CA VAL A 99 -5.82 -5.54 -9.09
C VAL A 99 -4.72 -4.67 -8.46
N ALA A 100 -3.46 -5.06 -8.64
CA ALA A 100 -2.34 -4.49 -7.91
C ALA A 100 -2.22 -2.98 -8.15
N ALA A 101 -2.02 -2.22 -7.09
CA ALA A 101 -1.82 -0.78 -7.17
C ALA A 101 -0.94 -0.27 -6.03
N PHE A 102 0.07 0.52 -6.40
CA PHE A 102 1.08 1.07 -5.50
C PHE A 102 1.20 2.58 -5.73
N ASP A 103 0.14 3.31 -5.41
CA ASP A 103 0.06 4.76 -5.55
C ASP A 103 0.31 5.45 -4.22
N PHE A 104 1.16 6.47 -4.27
CA PHE A 104 1.48 7.30 -3.12
C PHE A 104 1.46 8.78 -3.48
N ASP A 105 0.90 9.60 -2.59
CA ASP A 105 1.10 11.04 -2.60
C ASP A 105 2.63 11.31 -2.56
N ALA A 106 3.12 12.16 -3.45
CA ALA A 106 4.55 12.33 -3.66
C ALA A 106 4.94 13.77 -4.00
N GLU A 107 6.19 14.11 -3.67
CA GLU A 107 6.84 15.30 -4.23
C GLU A 107 7.14 15.09 -5.72
N ALA A 108 7.27 16.20 -6.45
CA ALA A 108 7.65 16.14 -7.87
C ALA A 108 9.01 15.42 -8.04
N VAL A 109 9.10 14.60 -9.10
CA VAL A 109 10.33 13.86 -9.40
C VAL A 109 11.40 14.85 -9.88
N LYS A 110 12.34 15.18 -9.00
CA LYS A 110 13.53 15.96 -9.37
C LYS A 110 14.51 15.05 -10.10
N SER A 111 15.16 15.56 -11.14
CA SER A 111 16.09 14.79 -11.99
C SER A 111 17.36 14.31 -11.27
N SER A 112 17.76 14.89 -10.13
CA SER A 112 19.08 14.67 -9.51
C SER A 112 19.11 14.06 -8.11
N ASP A 113 17.97 13.67 -7.51
CA ASP A 113 17.95 12.99 -6.20
C ASP A 113 17.97 11.45 -6.37
N LYS A 114 18.70 10.74 -5.51
CA LYS A 114 18.71 9.26 -5.42
C LYS A 114 17.34 8.72 -4.99
N TYR A 115 16.58 9.50 -4.23
CA TYR A 115 15.31 9.08 -3.64
C TYR A 115 14.11 9.78 -4.27
N LEU A 116 12.97 9.08 -4.25
CA LEU A 116 11.63 9.62 -4.38
C LEU A 116 11.09 9.89 -2.97
N ARG A 117 10.37 10.99 -2.77
CA ARG A 117 9.68 11.28 -1.51
C ARG A 117 8.20 11.00 -1.65
N ILE A 118 7.72 10.05 -0.86
CA ILE A 118 6.32 9.61 -0.83
C ILE A 118 5.74 9.82 0.56
N HIS A 119 4.43 9.89 0.67
CA HIS A 119 3.74 10.11 1.94
C HIS A 119 2.95 8.87 2.34
N VAL A 120 3.24 8.35 3.54
CA VAL A 120 2.62 7.14 4.11
C VAL A 120 2.39 7.36 5.61
N ASN A 121 1.25 6.95 6.14
CA ASN A 121 0.92 7.05 7.58
C ASN A 121 1.09 8.47 8.16
N GLY A 122 0.77 9.51 7.40
CA GLY A 122 0.90 10.90 7.88
C GLY A 122 2.32 11.47 7.86
N ALA A 123 3.31 10.74 7.32
CA ALA A 123 4.70 11.16 7.30
C ALA A 123 5.37 10.96 5.93
N TRP A 124 6.41 11.75 5.68
CA TRP A 124 7.27 11.57 4.51
C TRP A 124 8.18 10.35 4.66
N ARG A 125 8.36 9.64 3.55
CA ARG A 125 9.16 8.42 3.40
C ARG A 125 9.95 8.49 2.10
N LYS A 126 11.00 7.67 2.01
CA LYS A 126 11.92 7.62 0.88
C LYS A 126 11.78 6.28 0.15
N VAL A 127 11.85 6.31 -1.18
CA VAL A 127 12.01 5.12 -2.03
C VAL A 127 13.22 5.35 -2.93
N GLU A 128 14.11 4.37 -3.05
CA GLU A 128 15.24 4.49 -3.98
C GLU A 128 14.76 4.42 -5.43
N LYS A 129 15.27 5.30 -6.30
CA LYS A 129 14.93 5.27 -7.73
C LYS A 129 15.58 4.10 -8.47
N ALA A 130 16.71 3.62 -7.95
CA ALA A 130 17.47 2.57 -8.62
C ALA A 130 16.70 1.25 -8.59
N GLY A 131 16.49 0.66 -9.77
CA GLY A 131 15.87 -0.66 -9.90
C GLY A 131 14.36 -0.69 -9.66
N ILE A 132 13.66 0.44 -9.75
CA ILE A 132 12.20 0.46 -9.64
C ILE A 132 11.55 1.22 -10.79
N LYS A 133 10.44 0.67 -11.31
CA LYS A 133 9.63 1.33 -12.33
C LYS A 133 8.57 2.19 -11.66
N TYR A 134 8.41 3.41 -12.15
CA TYR A 134 7.41 4.33 -11.63
C TYR A 134 6.94 5.33 -12.68
N ILE A 135 5.74 5.87 -12.46
CA ILE A 135 5.18 6.98 -13.21
C ILE A 135 4.74 8.04 -12.20
N PHE A 136 5.17 9.28 -12.38
CA PHE A 136 4.65 10.41 -11.62
C PHE A 136 3.60 11.14 -12.44
N ARG A 137 2.46 11.42 -11.80
CA ARG A 137 1.36 12.22 -12.34
C ARG A 137 1.11 13.38 -11.38
N THR A 138 0.92 14.57 -11.91
CA THR A 138 0.35 15.68 -11.14
C THR A 138 -1.04 15.32 -10.63
N TRP A 139 -1.53 16.04 -9.63
CA TRP A 139 -2.89 15.83 -9.14
C TRP A 139 -3.94 15.98 -10.24
N GLU A 140 -3.76 16.96 -11.12
CA GLU A 140 -4.67 17.22 -12.24
C GLU A 140 -4.70 16.07 -13.25
N GLU A 141 -3.57 15.43 -13.53
CA GLU A 141 -3.49 14.25 -14.40
C GLU A 141 -4.11 13.03 -13.71
N TYR A 142 -3.72 12.75 -12.46
CA TYR A 142 -4.22 11.59 -11.71
C TYR A 142 -5.75 11.58 -11.59
N LEU A 143 -6.34 12.72 -11.23
CA LEU A 143 -7.79 12.86 -11.04
C LEU A 143 -8.58 12.80 -12.35
N ARG A 144 -7.94 13.09 -13.48
CA ARG A 144 -8.57 12.95 -14.81
C ARG A 144 -8.70 11.47 -15.15
N ASP A 145 -7.61 10.72 -14.99
CA ASP A 145 -7.59 9.28 -15.27
C ASP A 145 -8.59 8.50 -14.39
N GLU A 146 -8.79 8.91 -13.14
CA GLU A 146 -9.79 8.26 -12.27
C GLU A 146 -11.23 8.48 -12.74
N LYS A 147 -11.55 9.68 -13.23
CA LYS A 147 -12.89 9.98 -13.75
C LYS A 147 -13.20 9.18 -15.00
N ASP A 148 -12.27 9.15 -15.94
CA ASP A 148 -12.43 8.41 -17.20
C ASP A 148 -12.62 6.90 -16.93
N ASN A 149 -11.91 6.34 -15.95
CA ASN A 149 -12.08 4.95 -15.54
C ASN A 149 -13.41 4.65 -14.83
N THR A 150 -14.03 5.65 -14.20
CA THR A 150 -15.31 5.49 -13.50
C THR A 150 -16.47 5.56 -14.48
N GLU A 151 -16.43 6.45 -15.47
CA GLU A 151 -17.46 6.59 -16.51
C GLU A 151 -17.55 5.36 -17.44
N VAL A 152 -16.44 4.63 -17.65
CA VAL A 152 -16.45 3.37 -18.43
C VAL A 152 -17.17 2.25 -17.68
N ARG A 153 -17.13 2.24 -16.34
CA ARG A 153 -17.75 1.18 -15.50
C ARG A 153 -19.25 1.36 -15.28
N GLU A 154 -19.76 2.58 -15.39
CA GLU A 154 -21.20 2.87 -15.26
C GLU A 154 -22.00 2.56 -16.55
N ASN A 155 -21.31 2.35 -17.67
CA ASN A 155 -21.92 2.09 -18.98
C ASN A 155 -21.83 0.61 -19.43
N GLN A 156 -21.52 -0.32 -18.51
CA GLN A 156 -21.53 -1.78 -18.73
C GLN A 156 -22.55 -2.47 -17.82
#